data_AF-A0A1H7DGT2-F1
#
_entry.id   AF-A0A1H7DGT2-F1
#
_cell.length_a   1.000
_cell.length_b   1.000
_cell.length_c   1.000
_cell.angle_alpha   90.00
_cell.angle_beta   90.00
_cell.angle_gamma   90.00
#
_symmetry.space_group_name_H-M   'P 1'
#
loop_
_entity.id
_entity.type
_entity.pdbx_description
1 polymer ?
#
loop_
_entity_poly.entity_id
_entity_poly.type
_entity_poly.pdbx_seq_one_letter_code
_entity_poly.pdbx_strand_id
1 'polypeptide(L)'
;MVDIVRLYLRRYQTTDAPIFLTGGSWASVRSIMVADAALGRGIPIRGVIVSAEGLSLATIGSDSYYANLIPGFAVIAQAHGKLTADLQTDRDKVVCAGAGMGL
;
A
#
# COMPACT_ATOMS: atom_id res chain seq x y z
N MET A 1 -14.12 4.60 -10.68
CA MET A 1 -14.19 3.35 -9.89
C MET A 1 -15.60 3.07 -9.38
N VAL A 2 -16.25 4.00 -8.67
CA VAL A 2 -17.65 3.82 -8.24
C VAL A 2 -18.60 3.53 -9.41
N ASP A 3 -18.40 4.17 -10.56
CA ASP A 3 -19.22 3.89 -11.76
C ASP A 3 -18.98 2.48 -12.33
N ILE A 4 -17.77 1.93 -12.17
CA ILE A 4 -17.47 0.54 -12.52
C ILE A 4 -18.23 -0.41 -11.58
N VAL A 5 -18.22 -0.13 -10.27
CA VAL A 5 -19.01 -0.89 -9.29
C VAL A 5 -20.48 -0.87 -9.65
N ARG A 6 -21.05 0.31 -9.93
CA ARG A 6 -22.46 0.45 -10.33
C ARG A 6 -22.78 -0.31 -11.62
N LEU A 7 -21.92 -0.22 -12.63
CA LEU A 7 -22.09 -0.92 -13.90
C LEU A 7 -22.05 -2.44 -13.70
N TYR A 8 -21.09 -2.92 -12.90
CA TYR A 8 -20.95 -4.34 -12.57
C TYR A 8 -22.21 -4.86 -11.88
N LEU A 9 -22.68 -4.20 -10.81
CA LEU A 9 -23.87 -4.62 -10.08
C LEU A 9 -25.11 -4.66 -10.96
N ARG A 10 -25.28 -3.68 -11.86
CA ARG A 10 -26.38 -3.69 -12.84
C ARG A 10 -26.25 -4.81 -13.85
N ARG A 11 -25.04 -5.06 -14.36
CA ARG A 11 -24.77 -6.09 -15.37
C ARG A 11 -25.05 -7.51 -14.86
N TYR A 12 -24.79 -7.74 -13.58
CA TYR A 12 -24.96 -9.05 -12.94
C TYR A 12 -26.21 -9.15 -12.07
N GLN A 13 -27.08 -8.14 -12.06
CA GLN A 13 -28.35 -8.11 -11.30
C GLN A 13 -28.18 -8.37 -9.80
N THR A 14 -27.05 -7.95 -9.22
CA THR A 14 -26.70 -8.16 -7.80
C THR A 14 -27.04 -6.95 -6.94
N THR A 15 -28.06 -6.16 -7.31
CA THR A 15 -28.39 -4.89 -6.64
C THR A 15 -28.74 -5.04 -5.17
N ASP A 16 -29.20 -6.21 -4.73
CA ASP A 16 -29.60 -6.47 -3.35
C ASP A 16 -28.54 -7.24 -2.54
N ALA A 17 -27.44 -7.65 -3.17
CA ALA A 17 -26.38 -8.38 -2.49
C ALA A 17 -25.59 -7.47 -1.55
N PRO A 18 -25.14 -7.94 -0.37
CA PRO A 18 -24.25 -7.17 0.48
C PRO A 18 -22.89 -6.98 -0.24
N ILE A 19 -22.43 -5.73 -0.35
CA ILE A 19 -21.19 -5.39 -1.06
C ILE A 19 -20.07 -5.18 -0.04
N PHE A 20 -18.98 -5.91 -0.18
CA PHE A 20 -17.75 -5.69 0.59
C PHE A 20 -16.63 -5.28 -0.35
N LEU A 21 -15.83 -4.29 0.07
CA LEU A 21 -14.62 -3.90 -0.65
C LEU A 21 -13.41 -4.51 0.06
N THR A 22 -12.43 -4.97 -0.71
CA THR A 22 -11.17 -5.48 -0.17
C THR A 22 -10.00 -4.93 -0.97
N GLY A 23 -8.85 -4.74 -0.31
CA GLY A 23 -7.64 -4.32 -1.00
C GLY A 23 -6.41 -4.38 -0.11
N GLY A 24 -5.29 -4.78 -0.72
CA GLY A 24 -3.95 -4.69 -0.13
C GLY A 24 -3.11 -3.59 -0.75
N SER A 25 -2.08 -3.14 -0.03
CA SER A 25 -1.19 -2.08 -0.49
C SER A 25 -1.96 -0.84 -0.91
N TRP A 26 -1.70 -0.32 -2.10
CA TRP A 26 -2.45 0.81 -2.66
C TRP A 26 -3.96 0.54 -2.82
N ALA A 27 -4.37 -0.73 -2.98
CA ALA A 27 -5.78 -1.07 -3.06
C ALA A 27 -6.49 -0.87 -1.70
N SER A 28 -5.79 -0.87 -0.56
CA SER A 28 -6.39 -0.52 0.73
C SER A 28 -6.90 0.92 0.74
N VAL A 29 -6.06 1.86 0.31
CA VAL A 29 -6.43 3.28 0.16
C VAL A 29 -7.61 3.42 -0.80
N ARG A 30 -7.50 2.80 -1.99
CA ARG A 30 -8.56 2.88 -3.01
C ARG A 30 -9.88 2.31 -2.50
N SER A 31 -9.87 1.18 -1.79
CA SER A 31 -11.08 0.58 -1.25
C SER A 31 -11.76 1.49 -0.22
N ILE A 32 -10.99 2.19 0.63
CA ILE A 32 -11.52 3.20 1.55
C ILE A 32 -12.14 4.38 0.76
N MET A 33 -11.40 4.96 -0.18
CA MET A 33 -11.88 6.11 -0.97
C MET A 33 -13.10 5.76 -1.83
N VAL A 34 -13.17 4.54 -2.36
CA VAL A 34 -14.32 4.06 -3.12
C VAL A 34 -15.53 3.85 -2.22
N ALA A 35 -15.34 3.33 -1.00
CA ALA A 35 -16.40 3.20 -0.02
C ALA A 35 -17.01 4.57 0.32
N ASP A 36 -16.16 5.57 0.59
CA ASP A 36 -16.59 6.94 0.88
C ASP A 36 -17.38 7.56 -0.29
N ALA A 37 -16.83 7.48 -1.50
CA ALA A 37 -17.52 7.98 -2.70
C ALA A 37 -18.81 7.20 -3.03
N ALA A 38 -18.90 5.92 -2.63
CA ALA A 38 -20.09 5.09 -2.81
C ALA A 38 -21.21 5.46 -1.83
N LEU A 39 -20.88 5.84 -0.58
CA LEU A 39 -21.84 6.34 0.40
C LEU A 39 -22.58 7.57 -0.15
N GLY A 40 -21.84 8.55 -0.69
CA GLY A 40 -22.42 9.75 -1.31
C GLY A 40 -23.30 9.49 -2.54
N ARG A 41 -23.27 8.27 -3.10
CA ARG A 41 -24.05 7.87 -4.29
C ARG A 41 -25.11 6.80 -3.99
N GLY A 42 -25.36 6.49 -2.71
CA GLY A 42 -26.38 5.53 -2.29
C GLY A 42 -26.07 4.07 -2.64
N ILE A 43 -24.79 3.71 -2.84
CA ILE A 43 -24.39 2.32 -3.05
C ILE A 43 -24.10 1.69 -1.68
N PRO A 44 -24.79 0.61 -1.30
CA PRO A 44 -24.77 0.09 0.08
C PRO A 44 -23.53 -0.79 0.35
N ILE A 45 -22.36 -0.17 0.49
CA ILE A 45 -21.15 -0.85 0.96
C ILE A 45 -21.34 -1.27 2.43
N ARG A 46 -21.24 -2.58 2.71
CA ARG A 46 -21.44 -3.18 4.04
C ARG A 46 -20.16 -3.28 4.86
N GLY A 47 -19.00 -3.17 4.23
CA GLY A 47 -17.72 -3.17 4.91
C GLY A 47 -16.53 -3.04 3.98
N VAL A 48 -15.38 -2.69 4.56
CA VAL A 48 -14.09 -2.62 3.88
C VAL A 48 -13.09 -3.49 4.64
N ILE A 49 -12.41 -4.38 3.92
CA ILE A 49 -11.36 -5.25 4.45
C ILE A 49 -10.03 -4.74 3.89
N VAL A 50 -9.08 -4.40 4.76
CA VAL A 50 -7.78 -3.86 4.35
C VAL A 50 -6.66 -4.77 4.81
N SER A 51 -5.73 -5.12 3.90
CA SER A 51 -4.45 -5.74 4.27
C SER A 51 -3.35 -4.67 4.32
N ALA A 52 -2.61 -4.65 5.42
CA ALA A 52 -2.04 -3.48 6.12
C ALA A 52 -0.95 -2.62 5.43
N GLU A 53 -0.84 -2.61 4.11
CA GLU A 53 0.29 -1.97 3.41
C GLU A 53 0.03 -0.51 2.95
N GLY A 54 -1.14 0.08 3.24
CA GLY A 54 -1.51 1.41 2.71
C GLY A 54 -2.33 2.31 3.64
N LEU A 55 -2.34 2.08 4.94
CA LEU A 55 -3.31 2.74 5.85
C LEU A 55 -3.12 4.25 6.02
N SER A 56 -1.94 4.80 5.74
CA SER A 56 -1.66 6.23 5.93
C SER A 56 -1.05 6.86 4.68
N LEU A 57 -1.88 7.58 3.93
CA LEU A 57 -1.42 8.48 2.87
C LEU A 57 -0.51 9.60 3.39
N ALA A 58 -0.70 10.02 4.64
CA ALA A 58 0.16 11.01 5.28
C ALA A 58 1.59 10.48 5.51
N THR A 59 1.74 9.16 5.62
CA THR A 59 3.04 8.52 5.78
C THR A 59 3.69 8.29 4.42
N ILE A 60 2.92 7.92 3.39
CA ILE A 60 3.45 7.74 2.03
C ILE A 60 3.96 9.10 1.50
N GLY A 61 5.25 9.15 1.16
CA GLY A 61 5.91 10.38 0.70
C GLY A 61 6.49 11.26 1.82
N SER A 62 6.33 10.87 3.09
CA SER A 62 7.04 11.50 4.21
C SER A 62 8.51 11.05 4.30
N ASP A 63 9.38 11.87 4.89
CA ASP A 63 10.77 11.49 5.15
C ASP A 63 10.87 10.22 6.01
N SER A 64 9.99 10.09 7.01
CA SER A 64 9.91 8.89 7.87
C SER A 64 9.61 7.61 7.09
N TYR A 65 8.86 7.71 5.99
CA TYR A 65 8.59 6.57 5.12
C TYR A 65 9.84 6.14 4.36
N TYR A 66 10.56 7.07 3.75
CA TYR A 66 11.81 6.76 3.04
C TYR A 66 12.93 6.29 3.97
N ALA A 67 12.99 6.85 5.19
CA ALA A 67 13.93 6.45 6.23
C ALA A 67 13.79 4.97 6.63
N ASN A 68 12.61 4.36 6.47
CA ASN A 68 12.42 2.93 6.70
C ASN A 68 12.50 2.11 5.40
N LEU A 69 12.02 2.67 4.30
CA LEU A 69 11.92 1.97 3.01
C LEU A 69 13.31 1.69 2.41
N ILE A 70 14.18 2.70 2.37
CA ILE A 70 15.48 2.61 1.69
C ILE A 70 16.42 1.62 2.39
N PRO A 71 16.60 1.63 3.74
CA PRO A 71 17.38 0.60 4.41
C PRO A 71 16.83 -0.81 4.19
N GLY A 72 15.49 -0.97 4.19
CA GLY A 72 14.85 -2.26 3.94
C GLY A 72 15.19 -2.82 2.55
N PHE A 73 15.09 -2.00 1.51
CA PHE A 73 15.50 -2.41 0.16
C PHE A 73 17.01 -2.67 0.05
N ALA A 74 17.85 -1.87 0.71
CA ALA A 74 19.30 -2.07 0.72
C ALA A 74 19.67 -3.41 1.39
N VAL A 75 18.98 -3.76 2.49
CA VAL A 75 19.12 -5.05 3.18
C VAL A 75 18.73 -6.23 2.28
N ILE A 76 17.66 -6.10 1.51
CA ILE A 76 17.22 -7.09 0.52
C ILE A 76 18.26 -7.20 -0.61
N ALA A 77 18.72 -6.08 -1.16
CA ALA A 77 19.76 -6.05 -2.19
C ALA A 77 21.05 -6.74 -1.71
N GLN A 78 21.46 -6.53 -0.45
CA GLN A 78 22.58 -7.23 0.17
C GLN A 78 22.32 -8.74 0.20
N ALA A 79 21.14 -9.19 0.63
CA ALA A 79 20.80 -10.61 0.68
C ALA A 79 20.86 -11.30 -0.70
N HIS A 80 20.64 -10.54 -1.78
CA HIS A 80 20.69 -11.02 -3.16
C HIS A 80 22.04 -10.81 -3.87
N GLY A 81 23.08 -10.37 -3.16
CA GLY A 81 24.40 -10.14 -3.77
C GLY A 81 24.40 -8.98 -4.78
N LYS A 82 23.53 -7.99 -4.59
CA LYS A 82 23.32 -6.86 -5.52
C LYS A 82 23.97 -5.56 -5.06
N LEU A 83 24.80 -5.60 -4.01
CA LEU A 83 25.55 -4.45 -3.53
C LEU A 83 27.01 -4.51 -3.96
N THR A 84 27.69 -3.36 -3.90
CA THR A 84 29.15 -3.26 -4.06
C THR A 84 29.86 -4.05 -2.97
N ALA A 85 31.09 -4.51 -3.23
CA ALA A 85 31.83 -5.39 -2.32
C ALA A 85 31.92 -4.84 -0.87
N ASP A 86 32.09 -3.53 -0.72
CA ASP A 86 32.21 -2.85 0.57
C ASP A 86 30.91 -2.77 1.37
N LEU A 87 29.76 -2.81 0.69
CA LEU A 87 28.42 -2.88 1.28
C LEU A 87 27.92 -4.33 1.38
N GLN A 88 28.52 -5.26 0.64
CA GLN A 88 28.10 -6.65 0.63
C GLN A 88 28.52 -7.40 1.92
N THR A 89 29.55 -6.92 2.60
CA THR A 89 30.18 -7.60 3.74
C THR A 89 29.78 -7.06 5.12
N ASP A 90 29.15 -5.87 5.19
CA ASP A 90 28.84 -5.20 6.45
C ASP A 90 27.36 -4.77 6.47
N ARG A 91 26.56 -5.39 7.34
CA ARG A 91 25.13 -5.14 7.46
C ARG A 91 24.83 -3.76 8.07
N ASP A 92 25.61 -3.35 9.07
CA ASP A 92 25.39 -2.10 9.78
C ASP A 92 25.70 -0.92 8.86
N LYS A 93 26.75 -1.07 8.04
CA LYS A 93 27.10 -0.11 7.00
C LYS A 93 25.99 0.05 5.95
N VAL A 94 25.33 -1.04 5.56
CA VAL A 94 24.17 -1.02 4.64
C VAL A 94 22.97 -0.29 5.24
N VAL A 95 22.66 -0.56 6.51
CA VAL A 95 21.54 0.10 7.19
C VAL A 95 21.82 1.60 7.35
N CYS A 96 23.03 1.98 7.78
CA CYS A 96 23.42 3.39 7.93
C CYS A 96 23.40 4.15 6.60
N ALA A 97 24.01 3.58 5.55
CA ALA A 97 24.01 4.17 4.22
C ALA A 97 22.59 4.31 3.65
N GLY A 98 21.74 3.28 3.82
CA GLY A 98 20.34 3.32 3.38
C GLY A 98 19.50 4.33 4.17
N ALA A 99 19.84 4.60 5.42
CA ALA A 99 19.15 5.57 6.28
C ALA A 99 19.62 7.01 6.05
N GLY A 100 20.62 7.22 5.18
CA GLY A 100 21.24 8.53 4.97
C GLY A 100 22.03 9.02 6.20
N MET A 101 22.40 8.12 7.11
CA MET A 101 23.23 8.43 8.27
C MET A 101 24.69 8.30 7.87
N GLY A 102 25.51 9.31 8.20
CA GLY A 102 26.95 9.24 8.02
C GLY A 102 27.56 8.08 8.82
N LEU A 103 28.56 7.43 8.23
CA LEU A 103 29.38 6.39 8.86
C LEU A 103 30.45 6.99 9.78
#